data_AF-A0A382DXR9-F1
#
_entry.id   AF-A0A382DXR9-F1
#
_cell.length_a   1.000
_cell.length_b   1.000
_cell.length_c   1.000
_cell.angle_alpha   90.00
_cell.angle_beta   90.00
_cell.angle_gamma   90.00
#
_symmetry.space_group_name_H-M   'P 1'
#
loop_
_entity.id
_entity.type
_entity.pdbx_description
1 polymer ?
#
loop_
_entity_poly.entity_id
_entity_poly.type
_entity_poly.pdbx_seq_one_letter_code
_entity_poly.pdbx_strand_id
1 'polypeptide(L)'
;MVESKLRCTTCYNVFNTTKKFGEKATCPMCDSTVGINDANIVGDIKKQISDLTGKIGGKVKEAITGQTKEKATLTLNEKKYDKELMNLVLDITTSKNEINIEDSKKIFKNINDYNDYTPIEKQTVAYIRKKYKFTPEANKWLRTEIRKKAAKRIKDERPKDPTNEEFKDDTPIKMVFTNIKDAYNWENINNLSEKPKTNAQWAGILLSIVFILGLLSGIMYGLKWNNQENQWDNNGLSSIHGSVIDENGNAMEDVAVYGGNKQTTTNTQGQYYLYDIPGDEVSLLFSFEGYKEITVWIDIRAGVANILQIEMLTGEGNLKLDQRKDIAEPWPPNYALAPIFMVASLITLMGSAAALLEENFRIAVTGCIFGIISYGFLVGSILSVIALGLLLIDYKRFDNKK
;
A
#
# COMPACT_ATOMS: atom_id res chain seq x y z
N MET A 1 -3.52 -31.24 30.03
CA MET A 1 -4.62 -30.26 29.97
C MET A 1 -4.01 -28.95 29.50
N VAL A 2 -4.55 -28.32 28.45
CA VAL A 2 -3.96 -27.08 27.89
C VAL A 2 -4.29 -25.92 28.83
N GLU A 3 -3.28 -25.31 29.44
CA GLU A 3 -3.45 -24.10 30.24
C GLU A 3 -3.85 -22.94 29.33
N SER A 4 -4.93 -22.25 29.67
CA SER A 4 -5.40 -21.06 28.94
C SER A 4 -5.22 -19.81 29.81
N LYS A 5 -4.75 -18.71 29.21
CA LYS A 5 -4.61 -17.42 29.89
C LYS A 5 -5.94 -16.65 29.86
N LEU A 6 -6.46 -16.30 31.02
CA LEU A 6 -7.73 -15.58 31.20
C LEU A 6 -7.45 -14.19 31.77
N ARG A 7 -8.10 -13.15 31.23
CA ARG A 7 -8.13 -11.80 31.79
C ARG A 7 -9.38 -11.64 32.66
N CYS A 8 -9.21 -11.19 33.90
CA CYS A 8 -10.31 -10.87 34.81
C CYS A 8 -11.06 -9.63 34.32
N THR A 9 -12.40 -9.67 34.26
CA THR A 9 -13.23 -8.51 33.88
C THR A 9 -13.34 -7.45 34.97
N THR A 10 -13.03 -7.80 36.22
CA THR A 10 -13.20 -6.93 37.38
C THR A 10 -11.91 -6.16 37.71
N CYS A 11 -10.76 -6.86 37.76
CA CYS A 11 -9.47 -6.25 38.10
C CYS A 11 -8.45 -6.24 36.95
N TYR A 12 -8.84 -6.72 35.76
CA TYR A 12 -7.99 -6.79 34.57
C TYR A 12 -6.71 -7.64 34.68
N ASN A 13 -6.49 -8.33 35.81
CA ASN A 13 -5.36 -9.23 35.99
C ASN A 13 -5.46 -10.45 35.06
N VAL A 14 -4.32 -10.92 34.54
CA VAL A 14 -4.23 -12.08 33.65
C VAL A 14 -3.66 -13.27 34.43
N PHE A 15 -4.36 -14.40 34.40
CA PHE A 15 -3.97 -15.61 35.13
C PHE A 15 -4.25 -16.88 34.33
N ASN A 16 -3.56 -17.97 34.68
CA ASN A 16 -3.74 -19.27 34.03
C ASN A 16 -4.95 -19.99 34.61
N THR A 17 -5.72 -20.66 33.77
CA THR A 17 -6.80 -21.55 34.19
C THR A 17 -6.79 -22.85 33.40
N THR A 18 -7.16 -23.94 34.07
CA THR A 18 -7.36 -25.27 33.48
C THR A 18 -8.84 -25.58 33.24
N LYS A 19 -9.72 -24.65 33.61
CA LYS A 19 -11.18 -24.75 33.44
C LYS A 19 -11.58 -24.60 31.98
N LYS A 20 -12.63 -25.31 31.56
CA LYS A 20 -13.09 -25.36 30.16
C LYS A 20 -13.94 -24.14 29.79
N PHE A 21 -14.10 -23.91 28.49
CA PHE A 21 -14.99 -22.88 27.96
C PHE A 21 -16.42 -23.04 28.52
N GLY A 22 -17.02 -21.94 28.99
CA GLY A 22 -18.33 -21.94 29.66
C GLY A 22 -18.28 -22.21 31.18
N GLU A 23 -17.12 -22.57 31.74
CA GLU A 23 -16.94 -22.69 33.20
C GLU A 23 -16.57 -21.34 33.84
N LYS A 24 -16.73 -21.25 35.17
CA LYS A 24 -16.36 -20.08 35.96
C LYS A 24 -15.00 -20.30 36.62
N ALA A 25 -14.14 -19.28 36.59
CA ALA A 25 -12.84 -19.26 37.25
C ALA A 25 -12.79 -18.12 38.27
N THR A 26 -12.22 -18.37 39.44
CA THR A 26 -12.01 -17.35 40.48
C THR A 26 -10.70 -16.62 40.20
N CYS A 27 -10.75 -15.29 40.16
CA CYS A 27 -9.56 -14.48 39.98
C CYS A 27 -8.72 -14.48 41.27
N PRO A 28 -7.44 -14.88 41.25
CA PRO A 28 -6.60 -14.94 42.45
C PRO A 28 -6.22 -13.56 43.02
N MET A 29 -6.55 -12.47 42.32
CA MET A 29 -6.19 -11.11 42.72
C MET A 29 -7.34 -10.34 43.39
N CYS A 30 -8.58 -10.65 43.05
CA CYS A 30 -9.75 -9.91 43.54
C CYS A 30 -10.91 -10.82 43.95
N ASP A 31 -10.70 -12.13 43.96
CA ASP A 31 -11.67 -13.19 44.27
C ASP A 31 -12.99 -13.15 43.49
N SER A 32 -13.07 -12.30 42.47
CA SER A 32 -14.24 -12.21 41.60
C SER A 32 -14.34 -13.48 40.75
N THR A 33 -15.58 -13.95 40.59
CA THR A 33 -15.88 -15.09 39.74
C THR A 33 -16.09 -14.62 38.30
N VAL A 34 -15.20 -15.04 37.39
CA VAL A 34 -15.21 -14.62 35.98
C VAL A 34 -15.60 -15.81 35.11
N GLY A 35 -16.56 -15.61 34.21
CA GLY A 35 -16.93 -16.62 33.21
C GLY A 35 -15.90 -16.69 32.08
N ILE A 36 -15.54 -17.90 31.66
CA ILE A 36 -14.62 -18.14 30.54
C ILE A 36 -15.41 -18.05 29.23
N ASN A 37 -15.18 -16.99 28.46
CA ASN A 37 -15.74 -16.74 27.14
C ASN A 37 -14.66 -16.21 26.18
N ASP A 38 -14.97 -16.10 24.89
CA ASP A 38 -14.04 -15.65 23.85
C ASP A 38 -13.50 -14.22 24.08
N ALA A 39 -14.22 -13.38 24.82
CA ALA A 39 -13.83 -12.01 25.12
C ALA A 39 -12.73 -11.93 26.20
N ASN A 40 -12.71 -12.89 27.13
CA ASN A 40 -11.84 -12.86 28.31
C ASN A 40 -10.61 -13.75 28.16
N ILE A 41 -10.59 -14.67 27.19
CA ILE A 41 -9.42 -15.47 26.88
C ILE A 41 -8.39 -14.60 26.15
N VAL A 42 -7.21 -14.47 26.74
CA VAL A 42 -6.07 -13.85 26.07
C VAL A 42 -5.62 -14.82 24.98
N GLY A 43 -6.19 -14.64 23.78
CA GLY A 43 -5.88 -15.46 22.63
C GLY A 43 -4.39 -15.47 22.32
N ASP A 44 -3.91 -16.60 21.82
CA ASP A 44 -2.58 -16.73 21.23
C ASP A 44 -2.39 -15.58 20.23
N ILE A 45 -1.34 -14.76 20.42
CA ILE A 45 -1.02 -13.62 19.56
C ILE A 45 -1.00 -14.07 18.08
N LYS A 46 -0.61 -15.32 17.84
CA LYS A 46 -0.68 -15.98 16.52
C LYS A 46 -2.08 -15.97 15.90
N LYS A 47 -3.11 -16.28 16.70
CA LYS A 47 -4.51 -16.29 16.24
C LYS A 47 -5.02 -14.87 16.00
N GLN A 48 -4.63 -13.91 16.85
CA GLN A 48 -5.00 -12.51 16.68
C GLN A 48 -4.36 -11.88 15.43
N ILE A 49 -3.08 -12.16 15.15
CA ILE A 49 -2.39 -11.72 13.93
C ILE A 49 -3.03 -12.36 12.70
N SER A 50 -3.35 -13.65 12.75
CA SER A 50 -4.04 -14.35 11.66
C SER A 50 -5.42 -13.77 11.38
N ASP A 51 -6.21 -13.50 12.42
CA ASP A 51 -7.54 -12.89 12.30
C ASP A 51 -7.45 -11.45 11.79
N LEU A 52 -6.45 -10.68 12.22
CA LEU A 52 -6.23 -9.32 11.76
C LEU A 52 -5.82 -9.29 10.29
N THR A 53 -4.91 -10.18 9.87
CA THR A 53 -4.49 -10.35 8.47
C THR A 53 -5.68 -10.73 7.59
N GLY A 54 -6.53 -11.65 8.05
CA GLY A 54 -7.77 -12.02 7.37
C GLY A 54 -8.76 -10.85 7.25
N LYS A 55 -8.92 -10.05 8.32
CA LYS A 55 -9.79 -8.86 8.31
C LYS A 55 -9.27 -7.77 7.36
N ILE A 56 -7.97 -7.53 7.33
CA ILE A 56 -7.34 -6.56 6.42
C ILE A 56 -7.50 -7.04 4.97
N GLY A 57 -7.23 -8.32 4.69
CA GLY A 57 -7.46 -8.90 3.37
C GLY A 57 -8.91 -8.77 2.90
N GLY A 58 -9.87 -8.96 3.81
CA GLY A 58 -11.29 -8.74 3.55
C GLY A 58 -11.64 -7.30 3.19
N LYS A 59 -11.16 -6.32 3.98
CA LYS A 59 -11.42 -4.88 3.74
C LYS A 59 -10.76 -4.35 2.48
N VAL A 60 -9.53 -4.79 2.20
CA VAL A 60 -8.82 -4.42 0.96
C VAL A 60 -9.54 -4.98 -0.26
N LYS A 61 -10.08 -6.21 -0.17
CA LYS A 61 -10.89 -6.82 -1.23
C LYS A 61 -12.22 -6.08 -1.44
N GLU A 62 -12.89 -5.66 -0.36
CA GLU A 62 -14.12 -4.86 -0.39
C GLU A 62 -13.92 -3.52 -1.12
N ALA A 63 -12.78 -2.86 -0.88
CA ALA A 63 -12.42 -1.60 -1.54
C ALA A 63 -12.05 -1.76 -3.03
N ILE A 64 -11.55 -2.94 -3.45
CA ILE A 64 -11.07 -3.18 -4.81
C ILE A 64 -12.17 -3.72 -5.74
N THR A 65 -13.04 -4.61 -5.27
CA THR A 65 -13.96 -5.37 -6.17
C THR A 65 -15.45 -5.07 -6.01
N GLY A 66 -15.88 -4.32 -5.00
CA GLY A 66 -17.27 -3.85 -4.86
C GLY A 66 -18.37 -4.93 -4.80
N GLN A 67 -18.03 -6.22 -4.69
CA GLN A 67 -18.98 -7.33 -4.63
C GLN A 67 -18.68 -8.24 -3.44
N THR A 68 -19.66 -8.36 -2.55
CA THR A 68 -19.80 -9.45 -1.58
C THR A 68 -20.24 -10.70 -2.33
N LYS A 69 -19.44 -11.78 -2.32
CA LYS A 69 -19.92 -13.08 -2.84
C LYS A 69 -19.73 -14.23 -1.84
N GLU A 70 -20.67 -15.16 -1.95
CA GLU A 70 -21.09 -16.13 -0.95
C GLU A 70 -20.05 -17.20 -0.60
N LYS A 71 -20.10 -17.70 0.64
CA LYS A 71 -19.21 -18.72 1.20
C LYS A 71 -19.08 -19.98 0.31
N ALA A 72 -17.85 -20.42 0.08
CA ALA A 72 -17.45 -21.63 -0.67
C ALA A 72 -17.80 -22.98 0.01
N THR A 73 -18.29 -22.96 1.25
CA THR A 73 -18.70 -24.16 2.00
C THR A 73 -20.16 -24.10 2.40
N LEU A 74 -20.90 -25.18 2.20
CA LEU A 74 -22.25 -25.38 2.73
C LEU A 74 -22.17 -26.08 4.10
N THR A 75 -22.84 -25.53 5.11
CA THR A 75 -22.99 -26.19 6.41
C THR A 75 -24.32 -26.93 6.44
N LEU A 76 -24.27 -28.26 6.53
CA LEU A 76 -25.44 -29.11 6.75
C LEU A 76 -25.21 -29.93 8.01
N ASN A 77 -26.10 -29.83 9.01
CA ASN A 77 -26.01 -30.56 10.28
C ASN A 77 -24.63 -30.41 10.95
N GLU A 78 -24.20 -29.16 11.17
CA GLU A 78 -22.91 -28.79 11.80
C GLU A 78 -21.64 -29.26 11.06
N LYS A 79 -21.81 -29.85 9.87
CA LYS A 79 -20.74 -30.36 9.03
C LYS A 79 -20.59 -29.50 7.78
N LYS A 80 -19.34 -29.14 7.47
CA LYS A 80 -18.99 -28.36 6.27
C LYS A 80 -18.80 -29.30 5.08
N TYR A 81 -19.38 -28.91 3.96
CA TYR A 81 -19.30 -29.59 2.68
C TYR A 81 -18.87 -28.61 1.60
N ASP A 82 -18.26 -29.13 0.55
CA ASP A 82 -17.93 -28.38 -0.66
C ASP A 82 -19.24 -27.92 -1.33
N LYS A 83 -19.41 -26.60 -1.48
CA LYS A 83 -20.65 -26.00 -2.03
C LYS A 83 -20.80 -26.31 -3.50
N GLU A 84 -19.72 -26.22 -4.27
CA GLU A 84 -19.74 -26.43 -5.72
C GLU A 84 -20.01 -27.89 -6.06
N LEU A 85 -19.36 -28.82 -5.36
CA LEU A 85 -19.57 -30.25 -5.55
C LEU A 85 -21.00 -30.65 -5.16
N MET A 86 -21.55 -30.07 -4.09
CA MET A 86 -22.93 -30.34 -3.67
C MET A 86 -23.95 -29.80 -4.68
N ASN A 87 -23.74 -28.57 -5.17
CA ASN A 87 -24.61 -27.96 -6.17
C ASN A 87 -24.57 -28.73 -7.49
N LEU A 88 -23.40 -29.15 -7.95
CA LEU A 88 -23.26 -29.97 -9.15
C LEU A 88 -24.05 -31.28 -9.04
N VAL A 89 -23.98 -31.95 -7.88
CA VAL A 89 -24.74 -33.19 -7.64
C VAL A 89 -26.24 -32.92 -7.53
N LEU A 90 -26.64 -31.82 -6.90
CA LEU A 90 -28.04 -31.40 -6.85
C LEU A 90 -28.58 -31.11 -8.25
N ASP A 91 -27.84 -30.43 -9.12
CA ASP A 91 -28.26 -30.15 -10.50
C ASP A 91 -28.39 -31.43 -11.33
N ILE A 92 -27.42 -32.34 -11.22
CA ILE A 92 -27.48 -33.66 -11.87
C ILE A 92 -28.71 -34.44 -11.39
N THR A 93 -29.00 -34.40 -10.09
CA THR A 93 -30.07 -35.21 -9.47
C THR A 93 -31.46 -34.58 -9.55
N THR A 94 -31.54 -33.28 -9.81
CA THR A 94 -32.80 -32.58 -10.15
C THR A 94 -33.36 -33.07 -11.48
N SER A 95 -32.48 -33.40 -12.44
CA SER A 95 -32.87 -33.86 -13.78
C SER A 95 -32.95 -35.39 -13.93
N LYS A 96 -32.34 -36.16 -13.02
CA LYS A 96 -32.26 -37.63 -13.08
C LYS A 96 -32.22 -38.25 -11.68
N ASN A 97 -32.89 -39.39 -11.50
CA ASN A 97 -32.93 -40.10 -10.21
C ASN A 97 -31.66 -40.92 -9.89
N GLU A 98 -30.72 -41.06 -10.83
CA GLU A 98 -29.51 -41.87 -10.68
C GLU A 98 -28.31 -41.26 -11.42
N ILE A 99 -27.14 -41.34 -10.78
CA ILE A 99 -25.86 -40.83 -11.31
C ILE A 99 -25.21 -41.90 -12.20
N ASN A 100 -25.06 -41.59 -13.49
CA ASN A 100 -24.45 -42.47 -14.49
C ASN A 100 -22.93 -42.26 -14.61
N ILE A 101 -22.28 -42.98 -15.54
CA ILE A 101 -20.82 -42.91 -15.75
C ILE A 101 -20.37 -41.52 -16.23
N GLU A 102 -21.12 -40.87 -17.12
CA GLU A 102 -20.80 -39.54 -17.62
C GLU A 102 -20.90 -38.48 -16.52
N ASP A 103 -21.92 -38.58 -15.69
CA ASP A 103 -22.12 -37.72 -14.54
C ASP A 103 -21.03 -37.96 -13.49
N SER A 104 -20.59 -39.21 -13.31
CA SER A 104 -19.43 -39.53 -12.46
C SER A 104 -18.12 -38.98 -13.01
N LYS A 105 -17.95 -38.89 -14.34
CA LYS A 105 -16.79 -38.20 -14.96
C LYS A 105 -16.82 -36.70 -14.68
N LYS A 106 -17.99 -36.06 -14.71
CA LYS A 106 -18.16 -34.63 -14.35
C LYS A 106 -17.83 -34.39 -12.88
N ILE A 107 -18.37 -35.22 -11.99
CA ILE A 107 -18.07 -35.19 -10.55
C ILE A 107 -16.58 -35.40 -10.31
N PHE A 108 -15.96 -36.38 -10.97
CA PHE A 108 -14.52 -36.62 -10.86
C PHE A 108 -13.67 -35.47 -11.38
N LYS A 109 -14.07 -34.82 -12.48
CA LYS A 109 -13.37 -33.64 -13.01
C LYS A 109 -13.36 -32.49 -12.00
N ASN A 110 -14.47 -32.26 -11.31
CA ASN A 110 -14.56 -31.25 -10.25
C ASN A 110 -13.72 -31.63 -9.02
N ILE A 111 -13.71 -32.91 -8.61
CA ILE A 111 -12.81 -33.42 -7.55
C ILE A 111 -11.33 -33.32 -7.95
N ASN A 112 -11.00 -33.53 -9.23
CA ASN A 112 -9.63 -33.56 -9.74
C ASN A 112 -9.14 -32.18 -10.21
N ASP A 113 -9.95 -31.13 -10.13
CA ASP A 113 -9.50 -29.75 -10.40
C ASP A 113 -8.45 -29.30 -9.36
N TYR A 114 -8.42 -29.97 -8.20
CA TYR A 114 -7.52 -29.70 -7.10
C TYR A 114 -6.35 -30.70 -7.00
N ASN A 115 -5.17 -30.17 -6.66
CA ASN A 115 -3.93 -30.96 -6.49
C ASN A 115 -3.94 -31.83 -5.21
N ASP A 116 -4.82 -31.53 -4.24
CA ASP A 116 -5.03 -32.34 -3.03
C ASP A 116 -6.45 -32.94 -2.99
N TYR A 117 -6.71 -33.89 -2.10
CA TYR A 117 -8.02 -34.50 -1.86
C TYR A 117 -8.35 -34.22 -0.40
N THR A 118 -8.89 -33.02 -0.19
CA THR A 118 -8.99 -32.40 1.13
C THR A 118 -9.92 -33.21 2.06
N PRO A 119 -9.82 -33.04 3.39
CA PRO A 119 -10.76 -33.65 4.32
C PRO A 119 -12.23 -33.28 4.02
N ILE A 120 -12.47 -32.06 3.53
CA ILE A 120 -13.79 -31.57 3.14
C ILE A 120 -14.28 -32.27 1.88
N GLU A 121 -13.44 -32.42 0.85
CA GLU A 121 -13.80 -33.19 -0.36
C GLU A 121 -14.06 -34.67 -0.03
N LYS A 122 -13.21 -35.30 0.81
CA LYS A 122 -13.43 -36.67 1.30
C LYS A 122 -14.79 -36.81 1.96
N GLN A 123 -15.12 -35.85 2.83
CA GLN A 123 -16.39 -35.82 3.54
C GLN A 123 -17.57 -35.57 2.58
N THR A 124 -17.40 -34.70 1.60
CA THR A 124 -18.45 -34.36 0.63
C THR A 124 -18.71 -35.52 -0.34
N VAL A 125 -17.67 -36.16 -0.87
CA VAL A 125 -17.78 -37.37 -1.69
C VAL A 125 -18.39 -38.52 -0.90
N ALA A 126 -18.01 -38.70 0.38
CA ALA A 126 -18.62 -39.71 1.23
C ALA A 126 -20.12 -39.45 1.46
N TYR A 127 -20.50 -38.19 1.69
CA TYR A 127 -21.90 -37.80 1.84
C TYR A 127 -22.70 -38.02 0.55
N ILE A 128 -22.17 -37.56 -0.59
CA ILE A 128 -22.80 -37.72 -1.90
C ILE A 128 -23.07 -39.21 -2.19
N ARG A 129 -22.05 -40.06 -1.99
CA ARG A 129 -22.17 -41.52 -2.26
C ARG A 129 -23.12 -42.24 -1.30
N LYS A 130 -23.38 -41.68 -0.12
CA LYS A 130 -24.33 -42.24 0.85
C LYS A 130 -25.76 -41.79 0.58
N LYS A 131 -25.95 -40.55 0.10
CA LYS A 131 -27.27 -39.93 -0.07
C LYS A 131 -27.86 -40.14 -1.46
N TYR A 132 -27.04 -40.14 -2.51
CA TYR A 132 -27.50 -40.23 -3.89
C TYR A 132 -27.26 -41.63 -4.48
N LYS A 133 -28.16 -42.07 -5.37
CA LYS A 133 -28.07 -43.36 -6.04
C LYS A 133 -27.10 -43.25 -7.22
N PHE A 134 -26.11 -44.13 -7.25
CA PHE A 134 -25.17 -44.28 -8.35
C PHE A 134 -25.40 -45.63 -9.02
N THR A 135 -25.26 -45.66 -10.35
CA THR A 135 -25.15 -46.95 -11.05
C THR A 135 -23.93 -47.73 -10.54
N PRO A 136 -23.98 -49.07 -10.49
CA PRO A 136 -22.87 -49.89 -9.99
C PRO A 136 -21.55 -49.61 -10.73
N GLU A 137 -21.63 -49.41 -12.04
CA GLU A 137 -20.48 -49.11 -12.90
C GLU A 137 -19.90 -47.72 -12.62
N ALA A 138 -20.75 -46.71 -12.46
CA ALA A 138 -20.31 -45.34 -12.21
C ALA A 138 -19.65 -45.16 -10.83
N ASN A 139 -20.23 -45.76 -9.78
CA ASN A 139 -19.64 -45.77 -8.44
C ASN A 139 -18.30 -46.51 -8.41
N LYS A 140 -18.19 -47.64 -9.13
CA LYS A 140 -16.94 -48.41 -9.23
C LYS A 140 -15.87 -47.63 -9.99
N TRP A 141 -16.23 -46.97 -11.09
CA TRP A 141 -15.33 -46.13 -11.88
C TRP A 141 -14.80 -44.95 -11.05
N LEU A 142 -15.68 -44.17 -10.42
CA LEU A 142 -15.32 -43.00 -9.62
C LEU A 142 -14.34 -43.36 -8.49
N ARG A 143 -14.59 -44.47 -7.78
CA ARG A 143 -13.70 -44.94 -6.71
C ARG A 143 -12.33 -45.36 -7.23
N THR A 144 -12.28 -45.98 -8.41
CA THR A 144 -11.05 -46.48 -9.01
C THR A 144 -10.16 -45.31 -9.43
N GLU A 145 -10.73 -44.28 -10.05
CA GLU A 145 -9.98 -43.09 -10.47
C GLU A 145 -9.48 -42.25 -9.28
N ILE A 146 -10.31 -42.06 -8.24
CA ILE A 146 -9.87 -41.38 -7.00
C ILE A 146 -8.69 -42.12 -6.36
N ARG A 147 -8.74 -43.46 -6.30
CA ARG A 147 -7.66 -44.29 -5.73
C ARG A 147 -6.38 -44.22 -6.58
N LYS A 148 -6.51 -44.31 -7.90
CA LYS A 148 -5.39 -44.23 -8.84
C LYS A 148 -4.67 -42.89 -8.77
N LYS A 149 -5.42 -41.78 -8.63
CA LYS A 149 -4.86 -40.45 -8.39
C LYS A 149 -4.21 -40.34 -7.01
N ALA A 150 -4.87 -40.81 -5.95
CA ALA A 150 -4.30 -40.80 -4.61
C ALA A 150 -2.96 -41.56 -4.53
N ALA A 151 -2.82 -42.68 -5.27
CA ALA A 151 -1.60 -43.48 -5.31
C ALA A 151 -0.45 -42.85 -6.12
N LYS A 152 -0.76 -41.95 -7.08
CA LYS A 152 0.25 -41.24 -7.90
C LYS A 152 0.72 -39.91 -7.28
N ARG A 153 0.13 -39.48 -6.16
CA ARG A 153 0.47 -38.20 -5.52
C ARG A 153 1.71 -38.38 -4.65
N ILE A 154 2.77 -37.63 -4.97
CA ILE A 154 3.85 -37.35 -4.02
C ILE A 154 3.25 -36.40 -2.98
N LYS A 155 3.28 -36.77 -1.69
CA LYS A 155 2.87 -35.88 -0.60
C LYS A 155 3.86 -34.71 -0.58
N ASP A 156 3.46 -33.56 -1.08
CA ASP A 156 4.12 -32.29 -0.76
C ASP A 156 3.71 -31.97 0.70
N GLU A 157 4.66 -31.83 1.63
CA GLU A 157 4.39 -31.72 3.08
C GLU A 157 3.73 -30.37 3.49
N ARG A 158 3.40 -29.51 2.53
CA ARG A 158 2.81 -28.19 2.76
C ARG A 158 1.28 -28.26 2.72
N PRO A 159 0.54 -27.95 3.80
CA PRO A 159 -0.90 -27.75 3.72
C PRO A 159 -1.17 -26.45 2.95
N LYS A 160 -1.79 -26.54 1.77
CA LYS A 160 -2.22 -25.36 1.00
C LYS A 160 -3.51 -24.80 1.57
N ASP A 161 -3.50 -23.49 1.77
CA ASP A 161 -4.62 -22.65 2.22
C ASP A 161 -5.69 -22.53 1.10
N PRO A 162 -6.97 -22.87 1.36
CA PRO A 162 -8.06 -22.80 0.38
C PRO A 162 -8.41 -21.37 -0.08
N THR A 163 -7.77 -20.34 0.48
CA THR A 163 -7.98 -18.94 0.07
C THR A 163 -7.24 -18.56 -1.23
N ASN A 164 -6.43 -19.47 -1.81
CA ASN A 164 -5.63 -19.22 -3.01
C ASN A 164 -6.33 -19.51 -4.36
N GLU A 165 -7.58 -19.98 -4.36
CA GLU A 165 -8.18 -20.60 -5.55
C GLU A 165 -9.02 -19.67 -6.45
N GLU A 166 -9.28 -18.43 -6.07
CA GLU A 166 -10.16 -17.53 -6.84
C GLU A 166 -9.48 -16.42 -7.67
N PHE A 167 -8.22 -16.57 -8.04
CA PHE A 167 -7.63 -15.71 -9.08
C PHE A 167 -7.24 -16.54 -10.29
N LYS A 168 -8.19 -16.81 -11.20
CA LYS A 168 -7.85 -17.20 -12.57
C LYS A 168 -7.51 -15.94 -13.35
N ASP A 169 -6.29 -15.46 -13.14
CA ASP A 169 -5.64 -14.54 -14.07
C ASP A 169 -4.14 -14.79 -13.99
N ASP A 170 -3.57 -15.31 -15.08
CA ASP A 170 -2.14 -15.59 -15.27
C ASP A 170 -1.34 -14.29 -15.45
N THR A 171 -1.64 -13.29 -14.63
CA THR A 171 -0.96 -12.00 -14.68
C THR A 171 0.33 -12.04 -13.86
N PRO A 172 1.40 -11.36 -14.30
CA PRO A 172 2.65 -11.22 -13.53
C PRO A 172 2.42 -10.73 -12.10
N ILE A 173 1.34 -9.97 -11.90
CA ILE A 173 0.91 -9.39 -10.64
C ILE A 173 0.52 -10.48 -9.62
N LYS A 174 -0.15 -11.56 -10.02
CA LYS A 174 -0.51 -12.66 -9.10
C LYS A 174 0.73 -13.38 -8.58
N MET A 175 1.69 -13.69 -9.46
CA MET A 175 2.97 -14.30 -9.07
C MET A 175 3.69 -13.43 -8.04
N VAL A 176 3.68 -12.11 -8.24
CA VAL A 176 4.28 -11.17 -7.30
C VAL A 176 3.61 -11.22 -5.92
N PHE A 177 2.27 -11.19 -5.85
CA PHE A 177 1.55 -11.26 -4.57
C PHE A 177 1.67 -12.63 -3.88
N THR A 178 1.66 -13.73 -4.63
CA THR A 178 1.90 -15.07 -4.06
C THR A 178 3.29 -15.18 -3.49
N ASN A 179 4.30 -14.65 -4.20
CA ASN A 179 5.68 -14.68 -3.74
C ASN A 179 5.88 -13.84 -2.47
N ILE A 180 5.22 -12.68 -2.36
CA ILE A 180 5.25 -11.88 -1.11
C ILE A 180 4.58 -12.66 0.02
N LYS A 181 3.37 -13.20 -0.20
CA LYS A 181 2.64 -13.96 0.83
C LYS A 181 3.47 -15.16 1.30
N ASP A 182 4.05 -15.90 0.38
CA ASP A 182 4.84 -17.08 0.68
C ASP A 182 6.15 -16.69 1.39
N ALA A 183 6.88 -15.69 0.92
CA ALA A 183 8.11 -15.22 1.56
C ALA A 183 7.91 -14.80 3.02
N TYR A 184 6.84 -14.05 3.29
CA TYR A 184 6.52 -13.52 4.61
C TYR A 184 5.54 -14.38 5.41
N ASN A 185 5.31 -15.62 4.97
CA ASN A 185 4.57 -16.59 5.78
C ASN A 185 5.39 -16.92 7.05
N TRP A 186 4.69 -17.03 8.18
CA TRP A 186 5.28 -17.29 9.48
C TRP A 186 6.17 -18.54 9.50
N GLU A 187 5.81 -19.60 8.79
CA GLU A 187 6.63 -20.81 8.69
C GLU A 187 7.96 -20.55 7.98
N ASN A 188 7.96 -19.80 6.88
CA ASN A 188 9.18 -19.46 6.15
C ASN A 188 10.09 -18.51 6.95
N ILE A 189 9.49 -17.55 7.65
CA ILE A 189 10.22 -16.65 8.57
C ILE A 189 10.83 -17.43 9.73
N ASN A 190 10.12 -18.38 10.32
CA ASN A 190 10.67 -19.21 11.40
C ASN A 190 11.79 -20.13 10.89
N ASN A 191 11.62 -20.74 9.72
CA ASN A 191 12.65 -21.58 9.10
C ASN A 191 13.95 -20.81 8.82
N LEU A 192 13.87 -19.50 8.52
CA LEU A 192 15.04 -18.63 8.40
C LEU A 192 15.84 -18.49 9.70
N SER A 193 15.22 -18.71 10.87
CA SER A 193 15.90 -18.70 12.17
C SER A 193 16.58 -20.03 12.50
N GLU A 194 16.08 -21.13 11.95
CA GLU A 194 16.54 -22.49 12.31
C GLU A 194 17.76 -22.96 11.49
N LYS A 195 18.00 -22.37 10.30
CA LYS A 195 19.11 -22.73 9.41
C LYS A 195 20.05 -21.54 9.16
N PRO A 196 21.33 -21.78 8.84
CA PRO A 196 22.23 -20.73 8.39
C PRO A 196 21.68 -20.10 7.11
N LYS A 197 21.55 -18.77 7.12
CA LYS A 197 20.96 -17.99 6.03
C LYS A 197 21.93 -17.88 4.86
N THR A 198 21.40 -17.91 3.64
CA THR A 198 22.16 -17.67 2.42
C THR A 198 22.41 -16.18 2.22
N ASN A 199 23.32 -15.79 1.33
CA ASN A 199 23.57 -14.38 1.04
C ASN A 199 22.33 -13.75 0.39
N ALA A 200 21.63 -14.50 -0.46
CA ALA A 200 20.34 -14.08 -1.03
C ALA A 200 19.28 -13.81 0.05
N GLN A 201 19.16 -14.68 1.05
CA GLN A 201 18.22 -14.47 2.15
C GLN A 201 18.60 -13.28 3.04
N TRP A 202 19.90 -13.06 3.28
CA TRP A 202 20.38 -11.84 3.93
C TRP A 202 20.03 -10.58 3.12
N ALA A 203 20.19 -10.63 1.79
CA ALA A 203 19.76 -9.55 0.91
C ALA A 203 18.24 -9.27 1.06
N GLY A 204 17.41 -10.31 1.10
CA GLY A 204 15.97 -10.16 1.36
C GLY A 204 15.65 -9.51 2.70
N ILE A 205 16.33 -9.90 3.78
CA ILE A 205 16.15 -9.26 5.10
C ILE A 205 16.53 -7.77 5.03
N LEU A 206 17.65 -7.43 4.40
CA LEU A 206 18.07 -6.05 4.21
C LEU A 206 17.03 -5.24 3.42
N LEU A 207 16.54 -5.79 2.30
CA LEU A 207 15.50 -5.13 1.48
C LEU A 207 14.18 -4.97 2.23
N SER A 208 13.84 -5.88 3.15
CA SER A 208 12.67 -5.73 4.03
C SER A 208 12.80 -4.50 4.94
N ILE A 209 14.00 -4.26 5.48
CA ILE A 209 14.29 -3.07 6.29
C ILE A 209 14.22 -1.80 5.42
N VAL A 210 14.80 -1.85 4.21
CA VAL A 210 14.74 -0.74 3.26
C VAL A 210 13.29 -0.40 2.89
N PHE A 211 12.44 -1.40 2.67
CA PHE A 211 11.01 -1.20 2.44
C PHE A 211 10.35 -0.41 3.58
N ILE A 212 10.56 -0.82 4.84
CA ILE A 212 9.98 -0.13 6.01
C ILE A 212 10.49 1.32 6.09
N LEU A 213 11.80 1.53 5.92
CA LEU A 213 12.39 2.87 5.92
C LEU A 213 11.86 3.74 4.79
N GLY A 214 11.67 3.17 3.60
CA GLY A 214 11.12 3.86 2.44
C GLY A 214 9.66 4.26 2.61
N LEU A 215 8.84 3.39 3.22
CA LEU A 215 7.44 3.68 3.54
C LEU A 215 7.33 4.79 4.60
N LEU A 216 8.14 4.71 5.65
CA LEU A 216 8.23 5.77 6.68
C LEU A 216 8.71 7.09 6.08
N SER A 217 9.72 7.05 5.21
CA SER A 217 10.24 8.23 4.50
C SER A 217 9.15 8.86 3.63
N GLY A 218 8.43 8.06 2.83
CA GLY A 218 7.32 8.54 2.00
C GLY A 218 6.20 9.20 2.81
N ILE A 219 5.79 8.60 3.93
CA ILE A 219 4.79 9.19 4.84
C ILE A 219 5.31 10.50 5.42
N MET A 220 6.54 10.53 5.93
CA MET A 220 7.12 11.71 6.55
C MET A 220 7.29 12.85 5.54
N TYR A 221 7.71 12.53 4.31
CA TYR A 221 7.82 13.48 3.22
C TYR A 221 6.45 14.03 2.83
N GLY A 222 5.45 13.15 2.71
CA GLY A 222 4.07 13.52 2.46
C GLY A 222 3.56 14.50 3.51
N LEU A 223 3.71 14.18 4.80
CA LEU A 223 3.28 15.06 5.90
C LEU A 223 4.02 16.40 5.90
N LYS A 224 5.33 16.41 5.68
CA LYS A 224 6.15 17.63 5.68
C LYS A 224 5.75 18.59 4.56
N TRP A 225 5.40 18.07 3.40
CA TRP A 225 5.19 18.86 2.19
C TRP A 225 3.75 18.87 1.68
N ASN A 226 2.78 18.34 2.45
CA ASN A 226 1.37 18.25 2.05
C ASN A 226 0.74 19.62 1.77
N ASN A 227 1.16 20.64 2.52
CA ASN A 227 0.67 22.01 2.40
C ASN A 227 1.85 22.96 2.15
N GLN A 228 2.80 22.57 1.29
CA GLN A 228 3.91 23.44 0.98
C GLN A 228 3.41 24.62 0.14
N GLU A 229 3.35 25.80 0.74
CA GLU A 229 3.31 27.06 0.00
C GLU A 229 4.71 27.28 -0.57
N ASN A 230 4.82 27.24 -1.89
CA ASN A 230 6.07 27.47 -2.59
C ASN A 230 6.09 28.90 -3.16
N GLN A 231 7.24 29.35 -3.70
CA GLN A 231 7.31 30.67 -4.31
C GLN A 231 6.55 30.82 -5.65
N TRP A 232 6.02 29.71 -6.16
CA TRP A 232 5.21 29.59 -7.36
C TRP A 232 3.70 29.52 -7.04
N ASP A 233 3.31 29.39 -5.76
CA ASP A 233 1.92 29.37 -5.29
C ASP A 233 1.49 30.79 -4.97
N ASN A 234 0.61 31.37 -5.79
CA ASN A 234 0.29 32.80 -5.71
C ASN A 234 -1.21 33.13 -5.86
N ASN A 235 -2.08 32.23 -5.41
CA ASN A 235 -3.53 32.33 -5.59
C ASN A 235 -4.22 33.42 -4.73
N GLY A 236 -3.46 34.33 -4.11
CA GLY A 236 -3.94 35.32 -3.16
C GLY A 236 -3.84 36.76 -3.65
N LEU A 237 -4.40 37.68 -2.86
CA LEU A 237 -4.21 39.12 -3.07
C LEU A 237 -2.83 39.53 -2.54
N SER A 238 -2.13 40.32 -3.36
CA SER A 238 -0.80 40.84 -3.09
C SER A 238 -0.85 42.35 -2.85
N SER A 239 0.20 42.85 -2.18
CA SER A 239 0.41 44.30 -2.01
C SER A 239 1.83 44.67 -2.43
N ILE A 240 1.96 45.84 -3.05
CA ILE A 240 3.22 46.38 -3.53
C ILE A 240 3.45 47.71 -2.84
N HIS A 241 4.65 47.86 -2.31
CA HIS A 241 5.10 48.99 -1.53
C HIS A 241 6.41 49.48 -2.16
N GLY A 242 6.70 50.76 -2.05
CA GLY A 242 7.89 51.25 -2.70
C GLY A 242 8.17 52.72 -2.48
N SER A 243 9.25 53.18 -3.08
CA SER A 243 9.60 54.58 -3.15
C SER A 243 9.97 54.98 -4.57
N VAL A 244 9.66 56.22 -4.93
CA VAL A 244 10.07 56.85 -6.17
C VAL A 244 11.05 57.97 -5.85
N ILE A 245 12.19 57.95 -6.54
CA ILE A 245 13.25 58.93 -6.40
C ILE A 245 13.61 59.58 -7.74
N ASP A 246 14.23 60.75 -7.70
CA ASP A 246 14.83 61.40 -8.87
C ASP A 246 16.27 60.90 -9.13
N GLU A 247 16.88 61.36 -10.23
CA GLU A 247 18.28 61.06 -10.62
C GLU A 247 19.32 61.48 -9.56
N ASN A 248 18.95 62.33 -8.59
CA ASN A 248 19.82 62.78 -7.49
C ASN A 248 19.57 61.99 -6.19
N GLY A 249 18.64 61.04 -6.19
CA GLY A 249 18.24 60.25 -5.03
C GLY A 249 17.24 60.94 -4.09
N ASN A 250 16.64 62.06 -4.48
CA ASN A 250 15.61 62.74 -3.69
C ASN A 250 14.25 62.06 -3.88
N ALA A 251 13.45 62.01 -2.82
CA ALA A 251 12.08 61.51 -2.88
C ALA A 251 11.18 62.37 -3.77
N MET A 252 10.32 61.72 -4.58
CA MET A 252 9.39 62.39 -5.49
C MET A 252 7.93 62.24 -5.04
N GLU A 253 7.28 63.36 -4.72
CA GLU A 253 5.86 63.43 -4.37
C GLU A 253 4.96 63.50 -5.62
N ASP A 254 3.70 63.06 -5.50
CA ASP A 254 2.65 63.14 -6.51
C ASP A 254 2.89 62.36 -7.83
N VAL A 255 3.83 61.42 -7.84
CA VAL A 255 4.04 60.50 -8.97
C VAL A 255 2.86 59.54 -9.06
N ALA A 256 2.19 59.49 -10.22
CA ALA A 256 1.08 58.59 -10.45
C ALA A 256 1.59 57.17 -10.72
N VAL A 257 1.09 56.21 -9.94
CA VAL A 257 1.48 54.79 -10.03
C VAL A 257 0.24 53.96 -10.36
N TYR A 258 0.29 53.23 -11.46
CA TYR A 258 -0.79 52.36 -11.95
C TYR A 258 -0.35 50.90 -11.91
N GLY A 259 -1.20 50.02 -11.41
CA GLY A 259 -0.99 48.57 -11.41
C GLY A 259 -2.29 47.84 -11.74
N GLY A 260 -2.41 47.37 -13.00
CA GLY A 260 -3.65 46.77 -13.48
C GLY A 260 -4.83 47.75 -13.40
N ASN A 261 -5.83 47.44 -12.57
CA ASN A 261 -7.00 48.29 -12.32
C ASN A 261 -6.88 49.15 -11.05
N LYS A 262 -5.73 49.15 -10.38
CA LYS A 262 -5.45 49.94 -9.18
C LYS A 262 -4.54 51.12 -9.53
N GLN A 263 -4.70 52.21 -8.79
CA GLN A 263 -3.85 53.39 -8.93
C GLN A 263 -3.63 54.04 -7.57
N THR A 264 -2.50 54.72 -7.43
CA THR A 264 -2.14 55.51 -6.25
C THR A 264 -1.19 56.64 -6.66
N THR A 265 -0.88 57.55 -5.74
CA THR A 265 0.15 58.58 -5.91
C THR A 265 1.18 58.50 -4.79
N THR A 266 2.41 58.93 -5.06
CA THR A 266 3.45 58.99 -4.03
C THR A 266 3.21 60.11 -3.03
N ASN A 267 3.58 59.89 -1.77
CA ASN A 267 3.51 60.90 -0.71
C ASN A 267 4.75 61.82 -0.69
N THR A 268 4.82 62.76 0.27
CA THR A 268 5.96 63.65 0.50
C THR A 268 7.32 62.95 0.71
N GLN A 269 7.31 61.68 1.11
CA GLN A 269 8.51 60.85 1.27
C GLN A 269 8.79 60.00 0.02
N GLY A 270 8.06 60.21 -1.06
CA GLY A 270 8.14 59.47 -2.31
C GLY A 270 7.59 58.06 -2.23
N GLN A 271 6.88 57.69 -1.16
CA GLN A 271 6.40 56.32 -0.95
C GLN A 271 5.04 56.09 -1.60
N TYR A 272 4.84 54.89 -2.14
CA TYR A 272 3.57 54.45 -2.72
C TYR A 272 3.15 53.07 -2.21
N TYR A 273 1.85 52.82 -2.25
CA TYR A 273 1.21 51.62 -1.73
C TYR A 273 0.07 51.20 -2.65
N LEU A 274 0.14 49.99 -3.22
CA LEU A 274 -0.92 49.36 -3.98
C LEU A 274 -1.37 48.07 -3.30
N TYR A 275 -2.67 47.94 -3.09
CA TYR A 275 -3.30 46.80 -2.43
C TYR A 275 -4.22 46.04 -3.38
N ASP A 276 -4.51 44.80 -3.01
CA ASP A 276 -5.46 43.91 -3.70
C ASP A 276 -5.11 43.70 -5.17
N ILE A 277 -3.82 43.52 -5.48
CA ILE A 277 -3.37 43.13 -6.80
C ILE A 277 -3.37 41.59 -6.86
N PRO A 278 -4.02 40.94 -7.85
CA PRO A 278 -3.92 39.51 -8.05
C PRO A 278 -2.45 39.09 -8.19
N GLY A 279 -1.99 38.14 -7.37
CA GLY A 279 -0.63 37.65 -7.43
C GLY A 279 -0.38 36.80 -8.66
N ASP A 280 0.61 37.19 -9.47
CA ASP A 280 1.40 36.34 -10.39
C ASP A 280 2.44 37.26 -11.03
N GLU A 281 2.01 38.00 -12.04
CA GLU A 281 2.80 38.94 -12.80
C GLU A 281 2.03 40.26 -12.91
N VAL A 282 2.68 41.39 -12.62
CA VAL A 282 2.07 42.70 -12.76
C VAL A 282 2.97 43.66 -13.53
N SER A 283 2.34 44.47 -14.38
CA SER A 283 2.96 45.66 -14.97
C SER A 283 2.60 46.90 -14.15
N LEU A 284 3.60 47.61 -13.66
CA LEU A 284 3.45 48.89 -12.98
C LEU A 284 3.86 50.03 -13.91
N LEU A 285 3.02 51.05 -14.05
CA LEU A 285 3.32 52.27 -14.79
C LEU A 285 3.49 53.44 -13.82
N PHE A 286 4.62 54.12 -13.92
CA PHE A 286 4.95 55.34 -13.19
C PHE A 286 4.93 56.51 -14.17
N SER A 287 4.13 57.53 -13.88
CA SER A 287 3.97 58.72 -14.74
C SER A 287 4.00 59.99 -13.90
N PHE A 288 4.78 60.96 -14.37
CA PHE A 288 4.91 62.28 -13.74
C PHE A 288 5.31 63.33 -14.80
N GLU A 289 4.76 64.54 -14.69
CA GLU A 289 4.96 65.58 -15.69
C GLU A 289 6.45 65.98 -15.80
N GLY A 290 6.97 66.02 -17.04
CA GLY A 290 8.38 66.35 -17.31
C GLY A 290 9.36 65.17 -17.20
N TYR A 291 8.86 63.97 -16.87
CA TYR A 291 9.65 62.74 -16.77
C TYR A 291 9.15 61.68 -17.74
N LYS A 292 10.01 60.70 -18.01
CA LYS A 292 9.66 59.55 -18.84
C LYS A 292 8.68 58.66 -18.10
N GLU A 293 7.75 58.08 -18.84
CA GLU A 293 6.88 57.04 -18.31
C GLU A 293 7.66 55.74 -18.16
N ILE A 294 7.65 55.15 -16.97
CA ILE A 294 8.38 53.91 -16.67
C ILE A 294 7.38 52.78 -16.47
N THR A 295 7.46 51.75 -17.30
CA THR A 295 6.69 50.51 -17.14
C THR A 295 7.61 49.41 -16.59
N VAL A 296 7.29 48.84 -15.44
CA VAL A 296 8.05 47.76 -14.81
C VAL A 296 7.23 46.48 -14.72
N TRP A 297 7.78 45.39 -15.24
CA TRP A 297 7.23 44.05 -15.07
C TRP A 297 7.91 43.37 -13.89
N ILE A 298 7.12 42.83 -12.96
CA ILE A 298 7.64 42.22 -11.73
C ILE A 298 6.75 41.05 -11.29
N ASP A 299 7.38 40.00 -10.77
CA ASP A 299 6.70 38.92 -10.07
C ASP A 299 6.39 39.36 -8.63
N ILE A 300 5.11 39.35 -8.28
CA ILE A 300 4.65 39.72 -6.94
C ILE A 300 4.18 38.48 -6.19
N ARG A 301 4.22 38.48 -4.87
CA ARG A 301 3.79 37.36 -4.03
C ARG A 301 2.69 37.76 -3.07
N ALA A 302 1.69 36.89 -2.96
CA ALA A 302 0.62 37.02 -1.98
C ALA A 302 1.17 36.79 -0.55
N GLY A 303 0.63 37.51 0.43
CA GLY A 303 0.98 37.32 1.85
C GLY A 303 2.35 37.82 2.29
N VAL A 304 3.17 38.37 1.38
CA VAL A 304 4.47 39.00 1.66
C VAL A 304 4.51 40.42 1.13
N ALA A 305 5.38 41.26 1.73
CA ALA A 305 5.60 42.62 1.26
C ALA A 305 6.44 42.59 -0.03
N ASN A 306 5.83 43.00 -1.14
CA ASN A 306 6.56 43.22 -2.39
C ASN A 306 7.10 44.66 -2.36
N ILE A 307 8.42 44.81 -2.44
CA ILE A 307 9.09 46.12 -2.35
C ILE A 307 9.71 46.44 -3.70
N LEU A 308 9.39 47.61 -4.25
CA LEU A 308 9.97 48.10 -5.51
C LEU A 308 10.33 49.58 -5.38
N GLN A 309 11.60 49.91 -5.60
CA GLN A 309 12.06 51.28 -5.70
C GLN A 309 12.31 51.64 -7.16
N ILE A 310 11.88 52.81 -7.59
CA ILE A 310 12.03 53.31 -8.96
C ILE A 310 12.72 54.67 -8.95
N GLU A 311 13.65 54.84 -9.89
CA GLU A 311 14.27 56.13 -10.20
C GLU A 311 13.66 56.69 -11.48
N MET A 312 13.09 57.89 -11.41
CA MET A 312 12.48 58.57 -12.55
C MET A 312 13.54 59.29 -13.37
N LEU A 313 13.48 59.14 -14.69
CA LEU A 313 14.41 59.77 -15.62
C LEU A 313 13.74 60.97 -16.29
N THR A 314 14.47 62.08 -16.38
CA THR A 314 13.97 63.31 -17.01
C THR A 314 13.80 63.16 -18.53
N GLY A 315 12.84 63.90 -19.08
CA GLY A 315 12.59 64.00 -20.52
C GLY A 315 11.37 63.22 -21.01
N GLU A 316 11.17 63.21 -22.33
CA GLU A 316 10.02 62.57 -22.97
C GLU A 316 10.31 61.12 -23.38
N GLY A 317 9.29 60.26 -23.35
CA GLY A 317 9.34 58.89 -23.85
C GLY A 317 8.96 57.83 -22.81
N ASN A 318 9.10 56.57 -23.21
CA ASN A 318 8.71 55.39 -22.43
C ASN A 318 9.93 54.49 -22.15
N LEU A 319 10.12 54.07 -20.90
CA LEU A 319 11.10 53.07 -20.50
C LEU A 319 10.39 51.80 -20.04
N LYS A 320 10.81 50.64 -20.55
CA LYS A 320 10.31 49.34 -20.10
C LYS A 320 11.41 48.60 -19.35
N LEU A 321 11.14 48.23 -18.10
CA LEU A 321 12.03 47.45 -17.26
C LEU A 321 11.38 46.09 -17.00
N ASP A 322 12.15 45.02 -17.16
CA ASP A 322 11.72 43.67 -16.83
C ASP A 322 12.53 43.16 -15.65
N GLN A 323 11.88 43.02 -14.50
CA GLN A 323 12.47 42.55 -13.26
C GLN A 323 11.88 41.19 -12.81
N ARG A 324 11.13 40.52 -13.70
CA ARG A 324 10.66 39.16 -13.46
C ARG A 324 11.85 38.21 -13.32
N LYS A 325 11.73 37.23 -12.43
CA LYS A 325 12.77 36.23 -12.17
C LYS A 325 12.51 35.01 -13.05
N ASP A 326 13.44 34.71 -13.95
CA ASP A 326 13.44 33.46 -14.73
C ASP A 326 13.87 32.24 -13.89
N ILE A 327 13.19 31.99 -12.76
CA ILE A 327 13.46 30.81 -11.92
C ILE A 327 12.46 29.72 -12.27
N ALA A 328 12.94 28.71 -13.00
CA ALA A 328 12.18 27.52 -13.31
C ALA A 328 11.68 26.83 -12.03
N GLU A 329 10.42 26.38 -12.06
CA GLU A 329 9.84 25.57 -10.99
C GLU A 329 10.58 24.22 -10.88
N PRO A 330 11.00 23.78 -9.68
CA PRO A 330 11.63 22.49 -9.46
C PRO A 330 10.71 21.35 -9.90
N TRP A 331 11.24 20.49 -10.76
CA TRP A 331 10.53 19.31 -11.23
C TRP A 331 11.28 18.01 -10.86
N PRO A 332 10.61 17.00 -10.26
CA PRO A 332 9.22 17.03 -9.80
C PRO A 332 9.04 17.88 -8.52
N PRO A 333 7.84 18.44 -8.28
CA PRO A 333 7.53 19.15 -7.04
C PRO A 333 7.79 18.28 -5.82
N ASN A 334 8.21 18.87 -4.70
CA ASN A 334 8.57 18.10 -3.50
C ASN A 334 7.43 17.18 -3.03
N TYR A 335 6.19 17.65 -3.01
CA TYR A 335 5.04 16.83 -2.61
C TYR A 335 4.87 15.58 -3.48
N ALA A 336 5.26 15.64 -4.76
CA ALA A 336 5.19 14.52 -5.70
C ALA A 336 6.27 13.45 -5.42
N LEU A 337 7.31 13.74 -4.64
CA LEU A 337 8.32 12.76 -4.24
C LEU A 337 7.77 11.70 -3.27
N ALA A 338 6.80 12.05 -2.42
CA ALA A 338 6.20 11.13 -1.46
C ALA A 338 5.59 9.87 -2.12
N PRO A 339 4.69 9.97 -3.12
CA PRO A 339 4.18 8.80 -3.82
C PRO A 339 5.27 8.03 -4.58
N ILE A 340 6.29 8.71 -5.11
CA ILE A 340 7.44 8.05 -5.77
C ILE A 340 8.18 7.15 -4.78
N PHE A 341 8.48 7.63 -3.57
CA PHE A 341 9.14 6.82 -2.55
C PHE A 341 8.29 5.63 -2.09
N MET A 342 6.97 5.81 -1.98
CA MET A 342 6.04 4.73 -1.61
C MET A 342 5.94 3.67 -2.70
N VAL A 343 5.88 4.04 -3.98
CA VAL A 343 5.86 3.07 -5.08
C VAL A 343 7.20 2.34 -5.18
N ALA A 344 8.32 3.05 -5.03
CA ALA A 344 9.64 2.45 -5.03
C ALA A 344 9.83 1.45 -3.86
N SER A 345 9.29 1.76 -2.69
CA SER A 345 9.35 0.84 -1.53
C SER A 345 8.55 -0.43 -1.79
N LEU A 346 7.38 -0.34 -2.43
CA LEU A 346 6.60 -1.53 -2.80
C LEU A 346 7.35 -2.45 -3.77
N ILE A 347 8.05 -1.89 -4.76
CA ILE A 347 8.91 -2.67 -5.67
C ILE A 347 10.09 -3.29 -4.91
N THR A 348 10.62 -2.58 -3.91
CA THR A 348 11.66 -3.10 -3.02
C THR A 348 11.16 -4.29 -2.20
N LEU A 349 9.91 -4.26 -1.70
CA LEU A 349 9.27 -5.38 -1.01
C LEU A 349 9.14 -6.61 -1.93
N MET A 350 8.81 -6.39 -3.21
CA MET A 350 8.74 -7.47 -4.19
C MET A 350 10.11 -8.14 -4.39
N GLY A 351 11.18 -7.34 -4.55
CA GLY A 351 12.52 -7.89 -4.66
C GLY A 351 13.02 -8.56 -3.39
N SER A 352 12.60 -8.07 -2.22
CA SER A 352 12.85 -8.72 -0.93
C SER A 352 12.24 -10.12 -0.88
N ALA A 353 10.96 -10.26 -1.25
CA ALA A 353 10.28 -11.55 -1.30
C ALA A 353 10.96 -12.53 -2.27
N ALA A 354 11.32 -12.05 -3.46
CA ALA A 354 12.07 -12.82 -4.45
C ALA A 354 13.42 -13.31 -3.91
N ALA A 355 14.14 -12.45 -3.17
CA ALA A 355 15.42 -12.80 -2.54
C ALA A 355 15.27 -13.82 -1.40
N LEU A 356 14.24 -13.69 -0.55
CA LEU A 356 13.96 -14.63 0.54
C LEU A 356 13.59 -16.03 0.03
N LEU A 357 12.81 -16.10 -1.05
CA LEU A 357 12.42 -17.36 -1.68
C LEU A 357 13.51 -17.92 -2.60
N GLU A 358 14.54 -17.14 -2.92
CA GLU A 358 15.56 -17.44 -3.93
C GLU A 358 14.93 -17.71 -5.31
N GLU A 359 13.91 -16.94 -5.66
CA GLU A 359 13.14 -17.06 -6.90
C GLU A 359 13.26 -15.79 -7.75
N ASN A 360 13.30 -15.95 -9.07
CA ASN A 360 13.27 -14.84 -10.03
C ASN A 360 14.33 -13.75 -9.77
N PHE A 361 15.60 -14.06 -10.05
CA PHE A 361 16.74 -13.14 -9.85
C PHE A 361 16.50 -11.72 -10.38
N ARG A 362 15.84 -11.58 -11.54
CA ARG A 362 15.52 -10.28 -12.15
C ARG A 362 14.67 -9.40 -11.22
N ILE A 363 13.67 -9.98 -10.55
CA ILE A 363 12.80 -9.25 -9.62
C ILE A 363 13.58 -8.82 -8.37
N ALA A 364 14.47 -9.69 -7.87
CA ALA A 364 15.35 -9.36 -6.75
C ALA A 364 16.28 -8.17 -7.07
N VAL A 365 16.91 -8.18 -8.25
CA VAL A 365 17.76 -7.06 -8.71
C VAL A 365 16.95 -5.77 -8.91
N THR A 366 15.77 -5.85 -9.51
CA THR A 366 14.88 -4.68 -9.65
C THR A 366 14.55 -4.09 -8.28
N GLY A 367 14.24 -4.91 -7.28
CA GLY A 367 14.01 -4.43 -5.92
C GLY A 367 15.22 -3.73 -5.30
N CYS A 368 16.44 -4.18 -5.58
CA CYS A 368 17.65 -3.45 -5.14
C CYS A 368 17.76 -2.07 -5.80
N ILE A 369 17.51 -1.97 -7.11
CA ILE A 369 17.59 -0.69 -7.84
C ILE A 369 16.57 0.30 -7.27
N PHE A 370 15.31 -0.13 -7.08
CA PHE A 370 14.27 0.72 -6.50
C PHE A 370 14.51 1.02 -5.02
N GLY A 371 15.16 0.12 -4.28
CA GLY A 371 15.57 0.38 -2.91
C GLY A 371 16.59 1.52 -2.77
N ILE A 372 17.48 1.70 -3.76
CA ILE A 372 18.40 2.84 -3.82
C ILE A 372 17.63 4.17 -3.91
N ILE A 373 16.57 4.19 -4.74
CA ILE A 373 15.74 5.37 -5.03
C ILE A 373 14.79 5.71 -3.87
N SER A 374 14.37 4.72 -3.09
CA SER A 374 13.39 4.88 -1.99
C SER A 374 13.88 5.76 -0.83
N TYR A 375 15.16 6.18 -0.83
CA TYR A 375 15.76 7.20 0.06
C TYR A 375 15.28 7.11 1.52
N GLY A 376 15.50 5.94 2.13
CA GLY A 376 15.33 5.73 3.56
C GLY A 376 16.47 6.38 4.36
N PHE A 377 16.48 7.72 4.43
CA PHE A 377 17.41 8.46 5.31
C PHE A 377 18.90 8.23 4.99
N LEU A 378 19.29 8.16 3.70
CA LEU A 378 20.62 7.76 3.16
C LEU A 378 21.03 6.31 3.47
N VAL A 379 20.65 5.77 4.63
CA VAL A 379 20.96 4.41 5.08
C VAL A 379 20.33 3.37 4.16
N GLY A 380 19.09 3.60 3.70
CA GLY A 380 18.39 2.68 2.79
C GLY A 380 19.17 2.40 1.50
N SER A 381 19.76 3.43 0.90
CA SER A 381 20.53 3.29 -0.34
C SER A 381 21.79 2.43 -0.15
N ILE A 382 22.49 2.61 0.98
CA ILE A 382 23.67 1.80 1.33
C ILE A 382 23.27 0.32 1.51
N LEU A 383 22.18 0.07 2.25
CA LEU A 383 21.68 -1.29 2.46
C LEU A 383 21.26 -1.96 1.15
N SER A 384 20.64 -1.24 0.23
CA SER A 384 20.29 -1.77 -1.10
C SER A 384 21.50 -2.11 -1.96
N VAL A 385 22.59 -1.34 -1.88
CA VAL A 385 23.85 -1.66 -2.57
C VAL A 385 24.51 -2.91 -1.97
N ILE A 386 24.52 -3.03 -0.63
CA ILE A 386 25.01 -4.24 0.05
C ILE A 386 24.17 -5.45 -0.36
N ALA A 387 22.84 -5.32 -0.36
CA ALA A 387 21.92 -6.38 -0.78
C ALA A 387 22.17 -6.80 -2.24
N LEU A 388 22.44 -5.85 -3.14
CA LEU A 388 22.78 -6.14 -4.53
C LEU A 388 24.08 -6.95 -4.63
N GLY A 389 25.11 -6.60 -3.87
CA GLY A 389 26.36 -7.35 -3.80
C GLY A 389 26.14 -8.80 -3.34
N LEU A 390 25.32 -9.00 -2.29
CA LEU A 390 24.97 -10.32 -1.79
C LEU A 390 24.20 -11.16 -2.82
N LEU A 391 23.26 -10.55 -3.56
CA LEU A 391 22.52 -11.23 -4.62
C LEU A 391 23.42 -11.67 -5.77
N LEU A 392 24.39 -10.84 -6.18
CA LEU A 392 25.30 -11.17 -7.26
C LEU A 392 26.21 -12.36 -6.93
N ILE A 393 26.60 -12.51 -5.66
CA ILE A 393 27.40 -13.66 -5.18
C ILE A 393 26.58 -14.96 -5.32
N ASP A 394 25.31 -14.94 -4.96
CA ASP A 394 24.42 -16.10 -4.93
C ASP A 394 23.55 -16.27 -6.19
N TYR A 395 23.84 -15.57 -7.30
CA TYR A 395 23.06 -15.59 -8.54
C TYR A 395 22.70 -17.02 -9.01
N LYS A 396 23.64 -17.97 -8.92
CA LYS A 396 23.45 -19.36 -9.37
C LYS A 396 22.34 -20.11 -8.62
N ARG A 397 22.01 -19.70 -7.37
CA ARG A 397 20.94 -20.33 -6.60
C ARG A 397 19.56 -20.06 -7.19
N PHE A 398 19.38 -18.92 -7.84
CA PHE A 398 18.14 -18.55 -8.49
C PHE A 398 17.85 -19.36 -9.77
N ASP A 399 18.89 -19.86 -10.45
CA ASP A 399 18.74 -20.67 -11.68
C ASP A 399 18.49 -22.16 -11.38
N ASN A 400 18.89 -22.65 -10.20
CA ASN A 400 18.82 -24.07 -9.84
C ASN A 400 17.43 -24.56 -9.39
N LYS A 401 16.43 -23.68 -9.29
CA LYS A 401 15.04 -24.01 -8.90
C LYS A 401 14.05 -24.11 -10.08
N LYS A 402 14.52 -24.04 -11.33
CA LYS A 402 13.67 -24.18 -12.53
C LYS A 402 13.10 -25.58 -12.71
#